data_AF-A0A0M9DML8-F1
#
_entry.id   AF-A0A0M9DML8-F1
#
_cell.length_a   1.000
_cell.length_b   1.000
_cell.length_c   1.000
_cell.angle_alpha   90.00
_cell.angle_beta   90.00
_cell.angle_gamma   90.00
#
_symmetry.space_group_name_H-M   'P 1'
#
loop_
_entity.id
_entity.type
_entity.pdbx_description
1 polymer ?
#
loop_
_entity_poly.entity_id
_entity_poly.type
_entity_poly.pdbx_seq_one_letter_code
_entity_poly.pdbx_strand_id
1 'polypeptide(L)'
;MSAGKTDISEIIVNTAAIAKMLNLTETRIRQLIEVGVISRAGEEEDIMKFTIKETKEAIRDYIEQAIDKKVIDKSWLNKFDKSEMTRGDFEVLEIIISQ
;
A
#
# COMPACT_ATOMS: atom_id res chain seq x y z
N MET A 1 36.68 -0.21 -19.44
CA MET A 1 35.28 -0.22 -19.90
C MET A 1 34.52 -1.22 -19.04
N SER A 2 33.84 -0.74 -17.99
CA SER A 2 32.96 -1.59 -17.19
C SER A 2 31.57 -1.49 -17.82
N ALA A 3 31.05 -2.61 -18.34
CA ALA A 3 29.62 -2.72 -18.59
C ALA A 3 28.93 -2.52 -17.25
N GLY A 4 28.33 -1.34 -17.04
CA GLY A 4 27.50 -1.08 -15.88
C GLY A 4 26.41 -2.13 -15.88
N LYS A 5 26.44 -3.01 -14.88
CA LYS A 5 25.30 -3.88 -14.60
C LYS A 5 24.17 -2.92 -14.25
N THR A 6 23.17 -2.84 -15.12
CA THR A 6 21.94 -2.11 -14.83
C THR A 6 21.34 -2.76 -13.59
N ASP A 7 21.41 -2.05 -12.46
CA ASP A 7 20.76 -2.49 -11.23
C ASP A 7 19.27 -2.67 -11.52
N ILE A 8 18.69 -3.79 -11.07
CA ILE A 8 17.30 -4.16 -11.35
C ILE A 8 16.32 -3.10 -10.80
N SER A 9 16.77 -2.23 -9.88
CA SER A 9 16.06 -1.05 -9.40
C SER A 9 15.86 0.05 -10.46
N GLU A 10 16.64 0.07 -11.55
CA GLU A 10 16.38 0.93 -12.74
C GLU A 10 15.32 0.35 -13.68
N ILE A 11 14.80 -0.85 -13.41
CA ILE A 11 13.51 -1.29 -13.94
C ILE A 11 12.40 -0.55 -13.16
N ILE A 12 12.47 0.79 -13.16
CA ILE A 12 11.26 1.59 -13.13
C ILE A 12 10.48 1.10 -14.34
N VAL A 13 9.42 0.35 -14.08
CA VAL A 13 8.49 -0.17 -15.06
C VAL A 13 8.18 0.94 -16.07
N ASN A 14 8.80 0.88 -17.25
CA ASN A 14 8.75 1.98 -18.20
C ASN A 14 7.29 2.13 -18.63
N THR A 15 6.62 3.15 -18.09
CA THR A 15 5.19 3.37 -18.30
C THR A 15 4.89 3.48 -19.80
N ALA A 16 5.84 4.02 -20.59
CA ALA A 16 5.75 4.10 -22.04
C ALA A 16 5.79 2.73 -22.72
N ALA A 17 6.58 1.77 -22.22
CA ALA A 17 6.65 0.42 -22.78
C ALA A 17 5.34 -0.34 -22.55
N ILE A 18 4.76 -0.26 -21.34
CA ILE A 18 3.45 -0.87 -21.03
C ILE A 18 2.33 -0.18 -21.80
N ALA A 19 2.33 1.16 -21.84
CA ALA A 19 1.39 1.95 -22.63
C ALA A 19 1.38 1.47 -24.09
N LYS A 20 2.55 1.25 -24.69
CA LYS A 20 2.68 0.72 -26.05
C LYS A 20 2.20 -0.73 -26.19
N MET A 21 2.50 -1.61 -25.25
CA MET A 21 2.06 -3.02 -25.29
C MET A 21 0.54 -3.18 -25.15
N LEU A 22 -0.07 -2.36 -24.29
CA LEU A 22 -1.50 -2.41 -24.00
C LEU A 22 -2.32 -1.46 -24.89
N ASN A 23 -1.67 -0.72 -25.79
CA ASN A 23 -2.27 0.33 -26.60
C ASN A 23 -3.06 1.36 -25.76
N LEU A 24 -2.45 1.78 -24.66
CA LEU A 24 -2.97 2.77 -23.72
C LEU A 24 -2.05 4.00 -23.69
N THR A 25 -2.53 5.09 -23.11
CA THR A 25 -1.67 6.25 -22.82
C THR A 25 -0.89 6.04 -21.52
N GLU A 26 0.26 6.69 -21.37
CA GLU A 26 1.00 6.67 -20.11
C GLU A 26 0.17 7.19 -18.94
N THR A 27 -0.66 8.22 -19.18
CA THR A 27 -1.63 8.73 -18.20
C THR A 27 -2.59 7.64 -17.75
N ARG A 28 -3.10 6.82 -18.67
CA ARG A 28 -4.00 5.72 -18.34
C ARG A 28 -3.30 4.63 -17.54
N ILE A 29 -2.06 4.30 -17.85
CA ILE A 29 -1.28 3.34 -17.06
C ILE A 29 -1.06 3.86 -15.63
N ARG A 30 -0.73 5.15 -15.46
CA ARG A 30 -0.58 5.76 -14.12
C ARG A 30 -1.87 5.70 -13.30
N GLN A 31 -3.01 6.02 -13.91
CA GLN A 31 -4.31 5.88 -13.26
C GLN A 31 -4.60 4.45 -12.85
N LEU A 32 -4.30 3.46 -13.71
CA LEU A 32 -4.52 2.05 -13.40
C LEU A 32 -3.62 1.54 -12.27
N ILE A 33 -2.43 2.14 -12.09
CA ILE A 33 -1.56 1.89 -10.94
C ILE A 33 -2.14 2.52 -9.67
N GLU A 34 -2.58 3.78 -9.74
CA GLU A 34 -3.20 4.49 -8.61
C GLU A 34 -4.48 3.82 -8.12
N VAL A 35 -5.30 3.28 -9.02
CA VAL A 35 -6.53 2.56 -8.67
C VAL A 35 -6.29 1.06 -8.37
N GLY A 36 -5.05 0.59 -8.44
CA GLY A 36 -4.68 -0.78 -8.07
C GLY A 36 -5.09 -1.87 -9.09
N VAL A 37 -5.43 -1.49 -10.33
CA VAL A 37 -5.73 -2.44 -11.42
C VAL A 37 -4.45 -3.05 -12.00
N ILE A 38 -3.35 -2.30 -11.98
CA ILE A 38 -2.01 -2.76 -12.40
C ILE A 38 -1.04 -2.50 -11.26
N SER A 39 -0.36 -3.54 -10.77
CA SER A 39 0.68 -3.40 -9.74
C SER A 39 2.06 -3.26 -10.38
N ARG A 40 2.97 -2.56 -9.69
CA ARG A 40 4.38 -2.53 -10.09
C ARG A 40 5.05 -3.81 -9.60
N ALA A 41 5.68 -4.55 -10.51
CA ALA A 41 6.51 -5.69 -10.13
C ALA A 41 7.73 -5.18 -9.34
N GLY A 42 7.84 -5.57 -8.06
CA GLY A 42 8.87 -5.10 -7.14
C GLY A 42 8.36 -4.28 -5.94
N GLU A 43 7.08 -3.88 -5.92
CA GLU A 43 6.46 -3.36 -4.70
C GLU A 43 5.94 -4.53 -3.85
N GLU A 44 6.83 -5.18 -3.10
CA GLU A 44 6.47 -5.86 -1.85
C GLU A 44 6.15 -4.81 -0.77
N GLU A 45 5.29 -3.83 -1.07
CA GLU A 45 4.82 -2.94 -0.01
C GLU A 45 3.71 -3.67 0.73
N ASP A 46 4.09 -4.44 1.75
CA ASP A 46 3.19 -4.99 2.76
C ASP A 46 2.39 -3.87 3.46
N ILE A 47 2.75 -2.60 3.25
CA ILE A 47 2.06 -1.40 3.73
C ILE A 47 0.62 -1.34 3.21
N MET A 48 -0.33 -1.10 4.12
CA MET A 48 -1.73 -0.86 3.77
C MET A 48 -1.90 0.45 2.99
N LYS A 49 -2.44 0.36 1.77
CA LYS A 49 -2.82 1.50 0.94
C LYS A 49 -4.35 1.58 0.81
N PHE A 50 -4.90 2.77 0.96
CA PHE A 50 -6.34 3.03 0.82
C PHE A 50 -6.59 3.97 -0.36
N THR A 51 -7.38 3.52 -1.32
CA THR A 51 -7.82 4.34 -2.46
C THR A 51 -9.17 5.03 -2.21
N ILE A 52 -9.91 4.56 -1.20
CA ILE A 52 -11.22 5.07 -0.79
C ILE A 52 -11.07 5.70 0.60
N LYS A 53 -11.44 6.98 0.73
CA LYS A 53 -11.30 7.75 1.96
C LYS A 53 -12.17 7.17 3.08
N GLU A 54 -13.40 6.82 2.76
CA GLU A 54 -14.39 6.26 3.68
C GLU A 54 -13.91 4.92 4.26
N THR A 55 -13.21 4.10 3.46
CA THR A 55 -12.60 2.86 3.95
C THR A 55 -11.46 3.14 4.92
N LYS A 56 -10.61 4.13 4.64
CA LYS A 56 -9.53 4.54 5.56
C LYS A 56 -10.10 5.04 6.89
N GLU A 57 -11.14 5.88 6.84
CA GLU A 57 -11.80 6.41 8.03
C GLU A 57 -12.47 5.30 8.84
N ALA A 58 -13.15 4.35 8.21
CA ALA A 58 -13.76 3.22 8.91
C ALA A 58 -12.75 2.33 9.65
N ILE A 59 -11.59 2.06 9.04
CA ILE A 59 -10.51 1.30 9.70
C ILE A 59 -9.90 2.12 10.84
N ARG A 60 -9.74 3.44 10.66
CA ARG A 60 -9.26 4.34 11.71
C ARG A 60 -10.17 4.32 12.93
N ASP A 61 -11.48 4.45 12.72
CA ASP A 61 -12.51 4.42 13.77
C ASP A 61 -12.54 3.07 14.50
N TYR A 62 -12.32 1.97 13.77
CA TYR A 62 -12.20 0.63 14.36
C TYR A 62 -11.01 0.53 15.34
N ILE A 63 -9.85 1.06 14.94
CA ILE A 63 -8.64 1.11 15.80
C ILE A 63 -8.89 2.00 17.02
N GLU A 64 -9.51 3.17 16.85
CA GLU A 64 -9.86 4.09 17.95
C GLU A 64 -10.79 3.43 18.97
N GLN A 65 -11.83 2.71 18.51
CA GLN A 65 -12.73 1.97 19.40
C GLN A 65 -12.00 0.90 20.22
N ALA A 66 -11.01 0.23 19.64
CA ALA A 66 -10.21 -0.77 20.36
C ALA A 66 -9.28 -0.15 21.41
N ILE A 67 -8.75 1.06 21.14
CA ILE A 67 -7.98 1.86 22.11
C ILE A 67 -8.87 2.30 23.28
N ASP A 68 -10.07 2.77 22.99
CA ASP A 68 -11.02 3.21 24.03
C ASP A 68 -11.44 2.06 24.94
N LYS A 69 -11.58 0.85 24.38
CA LYS A 69 -11.80 -0.39 25.13
C LYS A 69 -10.55 -0.90 25.86
N LYS A 70 -9.39 -0.25 25.68
CA LYS A 70 -8.09 -0.60 26.27
C LYS A 70 -7.59 -1.99 25.88
N VAL A 71 -7.98 -2.49 24.71
CA VAL A 71 -7.54 -3.79 24.17
C VAL A 71 -6.18 -3.67 23.50
N ILE A 72 -5.92 -2.53 22.87
CA ILE A 72 -4.64 -2.16 22.25
C ILE A 72 -4.22 -0.75 22.69
N ASP A 73 -2.97 -0.38 22.45
CA ASP A 73 -2.46 0.94 22.77
C ASP A 73 -2.42 1.89 21.53
N LYS A 74 -2.15 3.18 21.77
CA LYS A 74 -2.17 4.23 20.76
C LYS A 74 -1.09 4.09 19.67
N SER A 75 -0.07 3.24 19.86
CA SER A 75 0.97 3.03 18.85
C SER A 75 0.40 2.50 17.54
N TRP A 76 -0.66 1.69 17.60
CA TRP A 76 -1.35 1.16 16.42
C TRP A 76 -2.00 2.25 15.58
N LEU A 77 -2.71 3.19 16.22
CA LEU A 77 -3.29 4.35 15.55
C LEU A 77 -2.21 5.27 14.96
N ASN A 78 -1.12 5.49 15.69
CA ASN A 78 0.00 6.30 15.18
C ASN A 78 0.66 5.66 13.95
N LYS A 79 0.84 4.34 13.95
CA LYS A 79 1.39 3.58 12.81
C LYS A 79 0.45 3.65 11.60
N PHE A 80 -0.87 3.54 11.85
CA PHE A 80 -1.90 3.70 10.82
C PHE A 80 -1.90 5.11 10.20
N ASP A 81 -1.91 6.16 11.03
CA ASP A 81 -1.96 7.55 10.57
C ASP A 81 -0.72 7.95 9.76
N LYS A 82 0.45 7.35 10.07
CA LYS A 82 1.70 7.53 9.31
C LYS A 82 1.77 6.72 8.02
N SER A 83 0.78 5.87 7.72
CA SER A 83 0.83 4.92 6.61
C SER A 83 2.03 3.97 6.69
N GLU A 84 2.40 3.57 7.91
CA GLU A 84 3.47 2.59 8.19
C GLU A 84 2.91 1.21 8.56
N MET A 85 1.58 1.10 8.73
CA MET A 85 0.91 -0.15 9.09
C MET A 85 0.93 -1.11 7.91
N THR A 86 1.40 -2.33 8.15
CA THR A 86 1.39 -3.38 7.15
C THR A 86 0.15 -4.27 7.23
N ARG A 87 -0.08 -5.12 6.23
CA ARG A 87 -1.17 -6.10 6.28
C ARG A 87 -0.94 -7.08 7.43
N GLY A 88 0.28 -7.57 7.61
CA GLY A 88 0.62 -8.45 8.74
C GLY A 88 0.38 -7.81 10.11
N ASP A 89 0.69 -6.52 10.26
CA ASP A 89 0.33 -5.75 11.47
C ASP A 89 -1.19 -5.75 11.70
N PHE A 90 -1.97 -5.49 10.66
CA PHE A 90 -3.43 -5.40 10.77
C PHE A 90 -4.06 -6.76 11.09
N GLU A 91 -3.59 -7.85 10.48
CA GLU A 91 -4.04 -9.22 10.80
C GLU A 91 -3.79 -9.57 12.28
N VAL A 92 -2.63 -9.19 12.83
CA VAL A 92 -2.33 -9.36 14.26
C VAL A 92 -3.27 -8.50 15.13
N LEU A 93 -3.52 -7.27 14.73
CA LEU A 93 -4.45 -6.36 15.42
C LEU A 93 -5.87 -6.94 15.46
N GLU A 94 -6.37 -7.53 14.37
CA GLU A 94 -7.68 -8.19 14.33
C GLU A 94 -7.75 -9.39 15.28
N ILE A 95 -6.67 -10.18 15.38
CA ILE A 95 -6.56 -11.30 16.32
C ILE A 95 -6.62 -10.80 17.77
N ILE A 96 -5.95 -9.69 18.09
CA ILE A 96 -5.94 -9.13 19.44
C ILE A 96 -7.31 -8.56 19.82
N ILE A 97 -7.97 -7.84 18.91
CA ILE A 97 -9.28 -7.21 19.17
C ILE A 97 -10.41 -8.24 19.31
N SER A 98 -10.28 -9.38 18.64
CA SER A 98 -11.32 -10.42 18.62
C SER A 98 -11.29 -11.39 19.81
N GLN A 99 -10.34 -11.23 20.75
CA GLN A 99 -10.26 -12.00 21.99
C GLN A 99 -11.15 -11.43 23.10
#